data_AF-A0A7C1F1E1-F1
#
_entry.id   AF-A0A7C1F1E1-F1
#
_cell.length_a   1.000
_cell.length_b   1.000
_cell.length_c   1.000
_cell.angle_alpha   90.00
_cell.angle_beta   90.00
_cell.angle_gamma   90.00
#
_symmetry.space_group_name_H-M   'P 1'
#
loop_
_entity.id
_entity.type
_entity.pdbx_description
1 polymer ?
#
loop_
_entity_poly.entity_id
_entity_poly.type
_entity_poly.pdbx_seq_one_letter_code
_entity_poly.pdbx_strand_id
1 'polypeptide(L)'
;MAAHSRFEQSRIQQLTGTYAPDAPPRLPLDFGDYLSLLWRIDRAAEQANKVRYYRQCVAALAAALALPAALLRLVDHAPPGEIYRSLPNLPFREATKTHDVNDRRAAIAQLIMLRADTLAIGTYQENWVGVGSFPGSGILDTELRERVFAVLFTALQGQFANFGRLLLVLDIVLGDFLAPKCGETEVELNELIVHFGYPNPDDAKVKRDFNTVSRP
;
A
#
# COMPACT_ATOMS: atom_id res chain seq x y z
N MET A 1 -1.59 -15.07 25.37
CA MET A 1 -1.70 -14.92 23.89
C MET A 1 -3.01 -14.21 23.60
N ALA A 2 -2.95 -12.95 23.16
CA ALA A 2 -4.16 -12.20 22.84
C ALA A 2 -4.83 -12.85 21.63
N ALA A 3 -6.10 -13.24 21.75
CA ALA A 3 -6.90 -13.72 20.63
C ALA A 3 -6.93 -12.62 19.55
N HIS A 4 -6.38 -12.91 18.38
CA HIS A 4 -6.37 -11.98 17.26
C HIS A 4 -7.80 -11.78 16.77
N SER A 5 -8.22 -10.52 16.60
CA SER A 5 -9.48 -10.26 15.92
C SER A 5 -9.32 -10.71 14.47
N ARG A 6 -10.20 -11.59 14.00
CA ARG A 6 -10.22 -12.05 12.59
C ARG A 6 -10.31 -10.86 11.62
N PHE A 7 -11.01 -9.81 12.03
CA PHE A 7 -11.14 -8.57 11.27
C PHE A 7 -9.78 -7.87 11.07
N GLU A 8 -8.99 -7.70 12.13
CA GLU A 8 -7.65 -7.09 12.04
C GLU A 8 -6.76 -7.85 11.05
N GLN A 9 -6.79 -9.18 11.11
CA GLN A 9 -6.00 -10.02 10.21
C GLN A 9 -6.42 -9.84 8.75
N SER A 10 -7.73 -9.83 8.47
CA SER A 10 -8.25 -9.58 7.13
C SER A 10 -7.88 -8.18 6.63
N ARG A 11 -7.90 -7.17 7.51
CA ARG A 11 -7.50 -5.79 7.17
C ARG A 11 -6.02 -5.71 6.82
N ILE A 12 -5.15 -6.32 7.62
CA ILE A 12 -3.71 -6.38 7.34
C ILE A 12 -3.46 -7.09 6.01
N GLN A 13 -4.13 -8.22 5.76
CA GLN A 13 -4.03 -8.96 4.50
C GLN A 13 -4.46 -8.12 3.29
N GLN A 14 -5.51 -7.29 3.42
CA GLN A 14 -5.90 -6.37 2.36
C GLN A 14 -4.82 -5.28 2.14
N LEU A 15 -4.34 -4.64 3.20
CA LEU A 15 -3.30 -3.59 3.11
C LEU A 15 -2.01 -4.11 2.46
N THR A 16 -1.64 -5.38 2.70
CA THR A 16 -0.49 -6.04 2.07
C THR A 16 -0.82 -6.76 0.76
N GLY A 17 -2.09 -6.89 0.36
CA GLY A 17 -2.49 -7.60 -0.87
C GLY A 17 -2.08 -6.87 -2.16
N THR A 18 -2.13 -7.48 -3.34
CA THR A 18 -1.60 -6.82 -4.55
C THR A 18 -2.47 -5.66 -5.05
N TYR A 19 -3.78 -5.66 -4.76
CA TYR A 19 -4.80 -4.80 -5.40
C TYR A 19 -4.87 -4.97 -6.92
N ALA A 20 -4.26 -6.04 -7.44
CA ALA A 20 -4.30 -6.35 -8.86
C ALA A 20 -5.71 -6.79 -9.27
N PRO A 21 -6.09 -6.69 -10.56
CA PRO A 21 -7.42 -7.09 -11.04
C PRO A 21 -7.80 -8.55 -10.76
N ASP A 22 -6.81 -9.44 -10.62
CA ASP A 22 -6.97 -10.86 -10.29
C ASP A 22 -7.08 -11.11 -8.77
N ALA A 23 -6.69 -10.14 -7.95
CA ALA A 23 -6.81 -10.16 -6.50
C ALA A 23 -7.30 -8.79 -5.98
N PRO A 24 -8.56 -8.39 -6.32
CA PRO A 24 -9.11 -7.11 -5.91
C PRO A 24 -9.34 -7.05 -4.40
N PRO A 25 -9.39 -5.84 -3.81
CA PRO A 25 -9.75 -5.65 -2.40
C PRO A 25 -11.17 -6.19 -2.13
N ARG A 26 -11.38 -6.70 -0.92
CA ARG A 26 -12.63 -7.41 -0.53
C ARG A 26 -13.36 -6.74 0.62
N LEU A 27 -12.64 -5.97 1.41
CA LEU A 27 -13.16 -5.11 2.45
C LEU A 27 -13.36 -3.70 1.88
N PRO A 28 -14.24 -2.90 2.50
CA PRO A 28 -14.32 -1.47 2.24
C PRO A 28 -12.94 -0.81 2.25
N LEU A 29 -12.77 0.17 1.36
CA LEU A 29 -11.53 0.90 1.18
C LEU A 29 -11.55 2.20 1.98
N ASP A 30 -10.47 2.47 2.71
CA ASP A 30 -10.28 3.65 3.54
C ASP A 30 -8.96 4.37 3.20
N PHE A 31 -8.56 5.31 4.08
CA PHE A 31 -7.30 6.05 3.93
C PHE A 31 -6.03 5.17 3.94
N GLY A 32 -6.03 4.07 4.69
CA GLY A 32 -4.96 3.07 4.66
C GLY A 32 -4.87 2.36 3.31
N ASP A 33 -5.99 2.06 2.64
CA ASP A 33 -5.96 1.53 1.26
C ASP A 33 -5.39 2.56 0.28
N TYR A 34 -5.74 3.84 0.46
CA TYR A 34 -5.17 4.94 -0.31
C TYR A 34 -3.64 4.97 -0.17
N LEU A 35 -3.11 4.96 1.05
CA LEU A 35 -1.66 4.91 1.30
C LEU A 35 -1.02 3.63 0.73
N SER A 36 -1.70 2.50 0.84
CA SER A 36 -1.27 1.22 0.25
C SER A 36 -1.16 1.30 -1.27
N LEU A 37 -2.10 1.94 -1.95
CA LEU A 37 -2.05 2.14 -3.39
C LEU A 37 -0.94 3.12 -3.80
N LEU A 38 -0.70 4.19 -3.03
CA LEU A 38 0.45 5.10 -3.27
C LEU A 38 1.78 4.34 -3.23
N TRP A 39 1.96 3.50 -2.21
CA TRP A 39 3.16 2.68 -2.07
C TRP A 39 3.36 1.73 -3.27
N ARG A 40 2.26 1.21 -3.85
CA ARG A 40 2.30 0.35 -5.04
C ARG A 40 2.64 1.11 -6.32
N ILE A 41 2.23 2.37 -6.46
CA ILE A 41 2.70 3.21 -7.56
C ILE A 41 4.22 3.33 -7.53
N ASP A 42 4.79 3.61 -6.35
CA ASP A 42 6.24 3.74 -6.20
C ASP A 42 6.98 2.42 -6.42
N ARG A 43 6.46 1.31 -5.87
CA ARG A 43 7.05 -0.02 -6.11
C ARG A 43 6.99 -0.42 -7.59
N ALA A 44 5.97 0.00 -8.30
CA ALA A 44 5.77 -0.29 -9.72
C ALA A 44 6.38 0.77 -10.65
N ALA A 45 7.28 1.64 -10.18
CA ALA A 45 7.75 2.80 -10.95
C ALA A 45 8.25 2.48 -12.37
N GLU A 46 8.87 1.30 -12.56
CA GLU A 46 9.39 0.83 -13.85
C GLU A 46 8.34 0.10 -14.73
N GLN A 47 7.11 -0.05 -14.23
CA GLN A 47 6.02 -0.79 -14.88
C GLN A 47 4.87 0.17 -15.20
N ALA A 48 4.99 0.90 -16.31
CA ALA A 48 4.10 2.00 -16.69
C ALA A 48 2.61 1.63 -16.68
N ASN A 49 2.28 0.40 -17.09
CA ASN A 49 0.91 -0.11 -17.11
C ASN A 49 0.33 -0.30 -15.69
N LYS A 50 1.13 -0.82 -14.75
CA LYS A 50 0.75 -0.93 -13.33
C LYS A 50 0.65 0.44 -12.67
N VAL A 51 1.58 1.34 -12.95
CA VAL A 51 1.51 2.74 -12.49
C VAL A 51 0.21 3.38 -12.94
N ARG A 52 -0.16 3.23 -14.22
CA ARG A 52 -1.41 3.79 -14.76
C ARG A 52 -2.63 3.20 -14.04
N TYR A 53 -2.67 1.89 -13.85
CA TYR A 53 -3.75 1.22 -13.13
C TYR A 53 -3.87 1.74 -11.69
N TYR A 54 -2.78 1.72 -10.92
CA TYR A 54 -2.83 2.17 -9.53
C TYR A 54 -3.15 3.67 -9.41
N ARG A 55 -2.69 4.53 -10.33
CA ARG A 55 -3.10 5.94 -10.37
C ARG A 55 -4.61 6.10 -10.57
N GLN A 56 -5.23 5.27 -11.41
CA GLN A 56 -6.70 5.27 -11.57
C GLN A 56 -7.40 4.84 -10.28
N CYS A 57 -6.93 3.78 -9.63
CA CYS A 57 -7.45 3.33 -8.33
C CYS A 57 -7.35 4.44 -7.27
N VAL A 58 -6.19 5.10 -7.18
CA VAL A 58 -5.91 6.19 -6.24
C VAL A 58 -6.80 7.40 -6.51
N ALA A 59 -6.97 7.80 -7.78
CA ALA A 59 -7.82 8.92 -8.15
C ALA A 59 -9.29 8.67 -7.76
N ALA A 60 -9.80 7.47 -8.07
CA ALA A 60 -11.16 7.07 -7.71
C ALA A 60 -11.38 7.08 -6.19
N LEU A 61 -10.46 6.45 -5.44
CA LEU A 61 -10.55 6.37 -3.99
C LEU A 61 -10.39 7.75 -3.32
N ALA A 62 -9.46 8.57 -3.78
CA ALA A 62 -9.26 9.92 -3.25
C ALA A 62 -10.49 10.82 -3.44
N ALA A 63 -11.17 10.68 -4.59
CA ALA A 63 -12.42 11.38 -4.85
C ALA A 63 -13.54 10.91 -3.92
N ALA A 64 -13.70 9.60 -3.75
CA ALA A 64 -14.74 9.02 -2.89
C ALA A 64 -14.56 9.36 -1.41
N LEU A 65 -13.31 9.34 -0.93
CA LEU A 65 -12.95 9.72 0.43
C LEU A 65 -12.90 11.25 0.65
N ALA A 66 -13.17 12.05 -0.39
CA ALA A 66 -13.07 13.51 -0.36
C ALA A 66 -11.71 14.01 0.20
N LEU A 67 -10.61 13.38 -0.21
CA LEU A 67 -9.28 13.70 0.28
C LEU A 67 -8.85 15.13 -0.08
N PRO A 68 -8.01 15.77 0.75
CA PRO A 68 -7.46 17.08 0.46
C PRO A 68 -6.81 17.18 -0.93
N ALA A 69 -7.09 18.26 -1.66
CA ALA A 69 -6.54 18.50 -2.99
C ALA A 69 -5.00 18.46 -3.07
N ALA A 70 -4.30 18.70 -1.95
CA ALA A 70 -2.85 18.57 -1.89
C ALA A 70 -2.37 17.13 -2.10
N LEU A 71 -3.11 16.14 -1.58
CA LEU A 71 -2.84 14.71 -1.79
C LEU A 71 -3.08 14.32 -3.25
N LEU A 72 -4.20 14.76 -3.85
CA LEU A 72 -4.49 14.48 -5.26
C LEU A 72 -3.41 15.05 -6.18
N ARG A 73 -3.05 16.33 -5.98
CA ARG A 73 -1.98 16.99 -6.76
C ARG A 73 -0.64 16.29 -6.64
N LEU A 74 -0.33 15.73 -5.46
CA LEU A 74 0.90 14.96 -5.29
C LEU A 74 0.92 13.74 -6.21
N VAL A 75 -0.18 13.00 -6.29
CA VAL A 75 -0.29 11.81 -7.15
C VAL A 75 -0.20 12.17 -8.63
N ASP A 76 -0.80 13.29 -9.03
CA ASP A 76 -0.79 13.74 -10.41
C ASP A 76 0.61 14.17 -10.86
N HIS A 77 1.35 14.88 -10.02
CA HIS A 77 2.60 15.57 -10.40
C HIS A 77 3.88 14.87 -9.97
N ALA A 78 3.89 14.10 -8.88
CA ALA A 78 5.09 13.41 -8.45
C ALA A 78 5.41 12.23 -9.39
N PRO A 79 6.68 12.01 -9.75
CA PRO A 79 7.06 10.84 -10.52
C PRO A 79 6.84 9.57 -9.69
N PRO A 80 6.48 8.44 -10.34
CA PRO A 80 6.47 7.15 -9.66
C PRO A 80 7.83 6.85 -9.04
N GLY A 81 7.86 6.36 -7.81
CA GLY A 81 9.06 6.08 -7.02
C GLY A 81 9.36 7.16 -5.97
N GLU A 82 8.69 8.32 -6.05
CA GLU A 82 8.91 9.46 -5.15
C GLU A 82 7.65 9.90 -4.40
N ILE A 83 6.48 9.35 -4.72
CA ILE A 83 5.20 9.82 -4.17
C ILE A 83 5.19 9.66 -2.64
N TYR A 84 5.52 8.47 -2.15
CA TYR A 84 5.48 8.12 -0.74
C TYR A 84 6.49 8.95 0.06
N ARG A 85 7.68 9.17 -0.49
CA ARG A 85 8.73 10.01 0.11
C ARG A 85 8.38 11.49 0.14
N SER A 86 7.45 11.91 -0.71
CA SER A 86 7.03 13.31 -0.83
C SER A 86 5.86 13.68 0.09
N LEU A 87 5.17 12.72 0.70
CA LEU A 87 4.08 12.97 1.66
C LEU A 87 4.44 13.93 2.81
N PRO A 88 5.64 13.88 3.42
CA PRO A 88 6.03 14.83 4.47
C PRO A 88 6.14 16.29 4.00
N ASN A 89 6.22 16.52 2.69
CA ASN A 89 6.37 17.85 2.10
C ASN A 89 5.04 18.54 1.81
N LEU A 90 3.91 17.88 2.08
CA LEU A 90 2.59 18.47 1.88
C LEU A 90 2.37 19.70 2.77
N PRO A 91 1.63 20.72 2.28
CA PRO A 91 1.39 21.94 3.04
C PRO A 91 0.40 21.71 4.19
N PHE A 92 0.82 22.05 5.42
CA PHE A 92 -0.03 21.99 6.62
C PHE A 92 -0.76 23.32 6.82
N ARG A 93 -2.05 23.37 6.47
CA ARG A 93 -2.84 24.61 6.52
C ARG A 93 -3.15 25.10 7.94
N GLU A 94 -3.08 24.22 8.94
CA GLU A 94 -3.49 24.51 10.32
C GLU A 94 -2.32 24.84 11.27
N ALA A 95 -1.07 24.68 10.81
CA ALA A 95 0.10 24.93 11.63
C ALA A 95 0.37 26.44 11.71
N THR A 96 0.17 27.02 12.90
CA THR A 96 0.35 28.47 13.14
C THR A 96 1.82 28.85 13.44
N LYS A 97 2.70 27.87 13.66
CA LYS A 97 4.11 28.08 14.06
C LYS A 97 5.05 27.22 13.23
N THR A 98 6.20 27.77 12.84
CA THR A 98 7.22 27.08 12.04
C THR A 98 7.81 25.84 12.72
N HIS A 99 7.96 25.85 14.04
CA HIS A 99 8.45 24.69 14.80
C HIS A 99 7.49 23.50 14.71
N ASP A 100 6.18 23.74 14.83
CA ASP A 100 5.13 22.71 14.68
C ASP A 100 5.14 22.12 13.25
N VAL A 101 5.39 22.94 12.22
CA VAL A 101 5.54 22.45 10.83
C VAL A 101 6.71 21.47 10.68
N ASN A 102 7.87 21.80 11.27
CA ASN A 102 9.07 20.96 11.17
C ASN A 102 8.88 19.63 11.92
N ASP A 103 8.30 19.68 13.12
CA ASP A 103 8.05 18.48 13.93
C ASP A 103 7.03 17.56 13.27
N ARG A 104 5.94 18.12 12.72
CA ARG A 104 4.94 17.36 11.93
C ARG A 104 5.56 16.70 10.71
N ARG A 105 6.36 17.45 9.94
CA ARG A 105 7.08 16.90 8.78
C ARG A 105 7.98 15.74 9.19
N ALA A 106 8.77 15.91 10.26
CA ALA A 106 9.66 14.86 10.76
C ALA A 106 8.89 13.62 11.23
N ALA A 107 7.79 13.82 11.96
CA ALA A 107 6.91 12.74 12.42
C ALA A 107 6.31 11.97 11.24
N ILE A 108 5.71 12.66 10.26
CA ILE A 108 5.13 12.03 9.06
C ILE A 108 6.21 11.26 8.30
N ALA A 109 7.41 11.82 8.13
CA ALA A 109 8.51 11.13 7.46
C ALA A 109 8.84 9.79 8.14
N GLN A 110 8.97 9.77 9.48
CA GLN A 110 9.24 8.55 10.22
C GLN A 110 8.10 7.54 10.14
N LEU A 111 6.85 7.98 10.31
CA LEU A 111 5.67 7.11 10.25
C LEU A 111 5.48 6.49 8.86
N ILE A 112 5.68 7.29 7.81
CA ILE A 112 5.66 6.82 6.42
C ILE A 112 6.77 5.80 6.16
N MET A 113 7.99 6.06 6.59
CA MET A 113 9.10 5.10 6.45
C MET A 113 8.77 3.77 7.15
N LEU A 114 8.33 3.81 8.41
CA LEU A 114 7.97 2.63 9.17
C LEU A 114 6.82 1.85 8.51
N ARG A 115 5.85 2.56 7.93
CA ARG A 115 4.77 1.96 7.16
C ARG A 115 5.27 1.28 5.89
N ALA A 116 6.15 1.93 5.13
CA ALA A 116 6.76 1.37 3.92
C ALA A 116 7.56 0.09 4.25
N ASP A 117 8.35 0.10 5.31
CA ASP A 117 9.13 -1.06 5.76
C ASP A 117 8.22 -2.21 6.16
N THR A 118 7.12 -1.90 6.87
CA THR A 118 6.12 -2.91 7.25
C THR A 118 5.45 -3.53 6.02
N LEU A 119 5.09 -2.73 5.01
CA LEU A 119 4.57 -3.24 3.74
C LEU A 119 5.62 -4.05 2.97
N ALA A 120 6.88 -3.63 2.95
CA ALA A 120 7.96 -4.35 2.29
C ALA A 120 8.17 -5.74 2.90
N ILE A 121 8.15 -5.84 4.23
CA ILE A 121 8.20 -7.13 4.94
C ILE A 121 6.95 -7.97 4.65
N GLY A 122 5.76 -7.37 4.60
CA GLY A 122 4.51 -8.09 4.34
C GLY A 122 4.35 -8.62 2.91
N THR A 123 5.10 -8.04 1.96
CA THR A 123 4.94 -8.31 0.52
C THR A 123 6.22 -8.81 -0.15
N TYR A 124 7.22 -9.20 0.64
CA TYR A 124 8.53 -9.68 0.16
C TYR A 124 8.42 -10.84 -0.84
N GLN A 125 7.40 -11.69 -0.73
CA GLN A 125 7.19 -12.84 -1.63
C GLN A 125 6.83 -12.41 -3.05
N GLU A 126 6.24 -11.22 -3.25
CA GLU A 126 5.96 -10.72 -4.60
C GLU A 126 7.24 -10.54 -5.43
N ASN A 127 8.39 -10.32 -4.77
CA ASN A 127 9.68 -10.22 -5.45
C ASN A 127 10.20 -11.57 -5.97
N TRP A 128 9.61 -12.70 -5.54
CA TRP A 128 10.04 -14.04 -5.97
C TRP A 128 9.47 -14.43 -7.32
N VAL A 129 8.29 -13.91 -7.67
CA VAL A 129 7.55 -14.26 -8.89
C VAL A 129 8.32 -13.92 -10.16
N GLY A 130 9.20 -12.91 -10.11
CA GLY A 130 10.03 -12.50 -11.26
C GLY A 130 11.27 -13.37 -11.54
N VAL A 131 11.71 -14.19 -10.58
CA VAL A 131 12.98 -14.95 -10.69
C VAL A 131 12.73 -16.44 -11.01
N GLY A 132 11.47 -16.86 -11.11
CA GLY A 132 11.09 -18.25 -11.37
C GLY A 132 11.48 -19.22 -10.23
N SER A 133 11.85 -18.68 -9.07
CA SER A 133 12.27 -19.46 -7.91
C SER A 133 12.19 -18.69 -6.60
N PHE A 134 12.17 -19.42 -5.47
CA PHE A 134 12.22 -18.83 -4.12
C PHE A 134 13.66 -18.75 -3.58
N PRO A 135 13.96 -17.82 -2.67
CA PRO A 135 15.28 -17.74 -2.05
C PRO A 135 15.62 -19.03 -1.32
N GLY A 136 16.74 -19.64 -1.69
CA GLY A 136 17.20 -20.92 -1.16
C GLY A 136 16.98 -22.13 -2.06
N SER A 137 16.24 -22.00 -3.17
CA SER A 137 16.00 -23.11 -4.11
C SER A 137 17.28 -23.73 -4.70
N GLY A 138 18.33 -22.91 -4.88
CA GLY A 138 19.62 -23.32 -5.43
C GLY A 138 20.61 -23.87 -4.41
N ILE A 139 20.24 -23.94 -3.13
CA ILE A 139 21.12 -24.46 -2.07
C ILE A 139 21.13 -25.98 -2.14
N LEU A 140 22.31 -26.56 -2.37
CA LEU A 140 22.52 -28.02 -2.43
C LEU A 140 22.51 -28.68 -1.05
N ASP A 141 23.02 -27.98 -0.04
CA ASP A 141 22.96 -28.40 1.36
C ASP A 141 21.49 -28.44 1.81
N THR A 142 21.01 -29.66 2.09
CA THR A 142 19.60 -29.89 2.43
C THR A 142 19.24 -29.25 3.77
N GLU A 143 20.12 -29.32 4.77
CA GLU A 143 19.86 -28.77 6.09
C GLU A 143 19.83 -27.24 6.06
N LEU A 144 20.78 -26.62 5.36
CA LEU A 144 20.79 -25.17 5.19
C LEU A 144 19.55 -24.69 4.42
N ARG A 145 19.15 -25.39 3.35
CA ARG A 145 17.95 -25.08 2.58
C ARG A 145 16.68 -25.16 3.44
N GLU A 146 16.55 -26.20 4.26
CA GLU A 146 15.42 -26.37 5.18
C GLU A 146 15.38 -25.26 6.22
N ARG A 147 16.53 -24.84 6.77
CA ARG A 147 16.61 -23.70 7.71
C ARG A 147 16.21 -22.37 7.04
N VAL A 148 16.65 -22.12 5.81
CA VAL A 148 16.25 -20.93 5.04
C VAL A 148 14.74 -20.95 4.77
N PHE A 149 14.20 -22.10 4.38
CA PHE A 149 12.75 -22.27 4.19
C PHE A 149 11.99 -22.02 5.50
N ALA A 150 12.45 -22.59 6.62
CA ALA A 150 11.81 -22.43 7.93
C ALA A 150 11.73 -20.96 8.36
N VAL A 151 12.78 -20.18 8.11
CA VAL A 151 12.79 -18.73 8.39
C VAL A 151 11.82 -17.99 7.47
N LEU A 152 11.96 -18.17 6.15
CA LEU A 152 11.23 -17.36 5.18
C LEU A 152 9.75 -17.71 5.09
N PHE A 153 9.36 -18.97 5.18
CA PHE A 153 7.97 -19.40 4.96
C PHE A 153 7.18 -19.61 6.25
N THR A 154 7.84 -19.83 7.39
CA THR A 154 7.14 -20.13 8.66
C THR A 154 7.40 -19.07 9.72
N ALA A 155 8.66 -18.85 10.10
CA ALA A 155 8.99 -17.95 11.20
C ALA A 155 8.60 -16.51 10.87
N LEU A 156 9.03 -15.99 9.71
CA LEU A 156 8.74 -14.63 9.31
C LEU A 156 7.24 -14.39 9.13
N GLN A 157 6.52 -15.30 8.46
CA GLN A 157 5.06 -15.19 8.29
C GLN A 157 4.32 -15.18 9.64
N GLY A 158 4.71 -16.07 10.56
CA GLY A 158 4.12 -16.13 11.90
C GLY A 158 4.38 -14.86 12.72
N GLN A 159 5.58 -14.29 12.63
CA GLN A 159 5.91 -13.03 13.32
C GLN A 159 5.22 -11.82 12.65
N PHE A 160 5.10 -11.82 11.33
CA PHE A 160 4.47 -10.73 10.59
C PHE A 160 3.00 -10.56 10.95
N ALA A 161 2.27 -11.63 11.29
CA ALA A 161 0.90 -11.52 11.75
C ALA A 161 0.74 -10.60 12.99
N ASN A 162 1.77 -10.50 13.83
CA ASN A 162 1.82 -9.57 14.95
C ASN A 162 2.34 -8.20 14.54
N PHE A 163 3.45 -8.17 13.80
CA PHE A 163 4.10 -6.93 13.40
C PHE A 163 3.25 -6.07 12.46
N GLY A 164 2.50 -6.70 11.53
CA GLY A 164 1.66 -6.03 10.54
C GLY A 164 0.53 -5.19 11.13
N ARG A 165 0.15 -5.41 12.39
CA ARG A 165 -0.80 -4.53 13.12
C ARG A 165 -0.34 -3.09 13.21
N LEU A 166 0.97 -2.88 13.13
CA LEU A 166 1.56 -1.56 13.09
C LEU A 166 0.99 -0.72 11.93
N LEU A 167 0.61 -1.34 10.81
CA LEU A 167 -0.07 -0.64 9.70
C LEU A 167 -1.34 0.06 10.17
N LEU A 168 -2.18 -0.60 10.97
CA LEU A 168 -3.45 -0.06 11.42
C LEU A 168 -3.26 1.19 12.29
N VAL A 169 -2.31 1.13 13.21
CA VAL A 169 -2.01 2.26 14.11
C VAL A 169 -1.34 3.40 13.34
N LEU A 170 -0.44 3.08 12.41
CA LEU A 170 0.19 4.08 11.55
C LEU A 170 -0.83 4.79 10.66
N ASP A 171 -1.79 4.06 10.09
CA ASP A 171 -2.83 4.59 9.22
C ASP A 171 -3.73 5.61 9.94
N ILE A 172 -4.09 5.32 11.20
CA ILE A 172 -4.85 6.27 12.04
C ILE A 172 -4.07 7.57 12.23
N VAL A 173 -2.83 7.48 12.73
CA VAL A 173 -2.02 8.65 13.04
C VAL A 173 -1.67 9.45 11.77
N LEU A 174 -1.39 8.77 10.66
CA LEU A 174 -1.18 9.42 9.37
C LEU A 174 -2.45 10.07 8.84
N GLY A 175 -3.61 9.47 9.07
CA GLY A 175 -4.92 10.06 8.77
C GLY A 175 -5.12 11.39 9.48
N ASP A 176 -4.80 11.47 10.77
CA ASP A 176 -4.88 12.71 11.55
C ASP A 176 -3.98 13.82 10.98
N PHE A 177 -2.81 13.46 10.45
CA PHE A 177 -1.88 14.43 9.86
C PHE A 177 -2.26 14.85 8.44
N LEU A 178 -2.66 13.90 7.60
CA LEU A 178 -2.75 14.08 6.15
C LEU A 178 -4.19 14.27 5.65
N ALA A 179 -5.17 13.72 6.37
CA ALA A 179 -6.58 13.73 6.01
C ALA A 179 -7.51 13.81 7.24
N PRO A 180 -7.36 14.82 8.13
CA PRO A 180 -8.07 14.88 9.42
C PRO A 180 -9.60 14.93 9.31
N LYS A 181 -10.14 15.31 8.15
CA LYS A 181 -11.59 15.38 7.88
C LYS A 181 -12.16 14.11 7.24
N CYS A 182 -11.31 13.13 6.98
CA CYS A 182 -11.66 11.86 6.33
C CYS A 182 -11.88 10.72 7.37
N GLY A 183 -11.75 11.02 8.68
CA GLY A 183 -11.78 10.00 9.73
C GLY A 183 -13.01 9.11 9.66
N GLU A 184 -12.77 7.80 9.49
CA GLU A 184 -13.74 6.69 9.43
C GLU A 184 -14.53 6.52 8.12
N THR A 185 -14.29 7.33 7.08
CA THR A 185 -14.95 7.08 5.79
C THR A 185 -14.39 5.82 5.14
N GLU A 186 -15.25 4.86 4.88
CA GLU A 186 -14.97 3.66 4.11
C GLU A 186 -15.88 3.60 2.88
N VAL A 187 -15.38 3.08 1.77
CA VAL A 187 -16.13 3.01 0.51
C VAL A 187 -16.02 1.61 -0.09
N GLU A 188 -17.16 1.03 -0.44
CA GLU A 188 -17.22 -0.28 -1.06
C GLU A 188 -16.62 -0.28 -2.47
N LEU A 189 -15.93 -1.35 -2.86
CA LEU A 189 -15.30 -1.45 -4.18
C LEU A 189 -16.31 -1.24 -5.32
N ASN A 190 -17.53 -1.78 -5.19
CA ASN A 190 -18.58 -1.61 -6.18
C ASN A 190 -18.99 -0.15 -6.35
N GLU A 191 -19.04 0.62 -5.25
CA GLU A 191 -19.33 2.05 -5.29
C GLU A 191 -18.23 2.82 -6.02
N LEU A 192 -16.97 2.49 -5.74
CA LEU A 192 -15.81 3.07 -6.43
C LEU A 192 -15.85 2.82 -7.95
N ILE A 193 -16.26 1.62 -8.38
CA ILE A 193 -16.36 1.26 -9.79
C ILE A 193 -17.49 2.05 -10.47
N VAL A 194 -18.68 2.06 -9.86
CA VAL A 194 -19.88 2.65 -10.47
C VAL A 194 -19.83 4.18 -10.49
N HIS A 195 -19.35 4.81 -9.42
CA HIS A 195 -19.48 6.26 -9.22
C HIS A 195 -18.18 7.05 -9.36
N PHE A 196 -17.03 6.41 -9.15
CA PHE A 196 -15.74 7.10 -9.07
C PHE A 196 -14.72 6.65 -10.14
N GLY A 197 -15.11 5.74 -11.02
CA GLY A 197 -14.27 5.30 -12.14
C GLY A 197 -13.10 4.41 -11.75
N TYR A 198 -13.23 3.68 -10.62
CA TYR A 198 -12.26 2.65 -10.26
C TYR A 198 -12.25 1.55 -11.33
N PRO A 199 -11.06 1.06 -11.76
CA PRO A 199 -10.99 0.02 -12.79
C PRO A 199 -11.75 -1.24 -12.39
N ASN A 200 -12.73 -1.65 -13.20
CA ASN A 200 -13.52 -2.85 -12.91
C ASN A 200 -12.62 -4.11 -13.01
N PRO A 201 -12.41 -4.86 -11.91
CA PRO A 201 -11.58 -6.06 -11.93
C PRO A 201 -12.17 -7.18 -12.80
N ASP A 202 -13.48 -7.20 -13.08
CA ASP A 202 -14.11 -8.20 -13.93
C ASP A 202 -13.90 -7.93 -15.43
N ASP A 203 -13.45 -6.73 -15.81
CA ASP A 203 -13.17 -6.40 -17.21
C ASP A 203 -11.88 -7.08 -17.71
N ALA A 204 -12.02 -7.92 -18.73
CA ALA A 204 -10.89 -8.60 -19.38
C ALA A 204 -9.88 -7.63 -19.98
N LYS A 205 -10.27 -6.41 -20.35
CA LYS A 205 -9.35 -5.37 -20.79
C LYS A 205 -8.47 -4.87 -19.64
N VAL A 206 -9.06 -4.59 -18.48
CA VAL A 206 -8.32 -4.16 -17.28
C VAL A 206 -7.28 -5.22 -16.88
N LYS A 207 -7.66 -6.50 -16.88
CA LYS A 207 -6.72 -7.62 -16.60
C LYS A 207 -5.57 -7.70 -17.60
N ARG A 208 -5.86 -7.52 -18.90
CA ARG A 208 -4.83 -7.56 -19.95
C ARG A 208 -3.88 -6.37 -19.86
N ASP A 209 -4.42 -5.16 -19.73
CA ASP A 209 -3.62 -3.94 -19.65
C ASP A 209 -2.69 -3.99 -18.42
N PHE A 210 -3.17 -4.50 -17.28
CA PHE A 210 -2.37 -4.67 -16.05
C PHE A 210 -1.21 -5.67 -16.19
N ASN A 211 -1.38 -6.73 -16.98
CA ASN A 211 -0.37 -7.77 -17.14
C ASN A 211 0.57 -7.54 -18.34
N THR A 212 0.27 -6.56 -19.19
CA THR A 212 1.08 -6.29 -20.39
C THR A 212 2.43 -5.71 -20.00
N VAL A 213 3.50 -6.50 -20.18
CA VAL A 213 4.87 -6.01 -20.01
C VAL A 213 5.12 -4.92 -21.06
N SER A 214 5.25 -3.67 -20.59
CA SER A 214 5.66 -2.57 -21.46
C SER A 214 7.09 -2.86 -21.89
N ARG A 215 7.33 -3.16 -23.18
CA ARG A 215 8.70 -3.25 -23.71
C ARG A 215 9.34 -1.86 -23.63
N PRO A 216 10.61 -1.75 -23.20
CA PRO A 216 11.34 -0.49 -23.23
C PRO A 216 11.46 0.05 -24.67
#